data_AF-A0A1X7HAF7-F1
#
_entry.id   AF-A0A1X7HAF7-F1
#
_cell.length_a   1.000
_cell.length_b   1.000
_cell.length_c   1.000
_cell.angle_alpha   90.00
_cell.angle_beta   90.00
_cell.angle_gamma   90.00
#
_symmetry.space_group_name_H-M   'P 1'
#
loop_
_entity.id
_entity.type
_entity.pdbx_description
1 polymer ?
#
loop_
_entity_poly.entity_id
_entity_poly.type
_entity_poly.pdbx_seq_one_letter_code
_entity_poly.pdbx_strand_id
1 'polypeptide(L)'
;MKHKFLVGTALVLILIGVVGMAYHKFKFEDEYPEHKQTWALNPDEIKKLHITSNYDVDISFSSSTGGEGYVEFQGNVHPKVIDRLKELTAVGPEFSIDLTPPSTTQFLSVNLKSPKGKINVALPKETELEDLAISTMSADIKLEGATSNNIDISSLSGSIYLTNLKATGLKLDTHSGDIIGDDIRSSVQASSLSGEIDLKQIEGTANLETYSGDVEIGQRAVSSITATTISGDVEITPDPGFNGFYETKTLSGSVNIPESPKESKHTIKADTYSGDIDIKLP
;
A
#
# COMPACT_ATOMS: atom_id res chain seq x y z
N MET A 1 44.58 25.61 8.43
CA MET A 1 44.54 24.81 9.67
C MET A 1 43.19 24.13 9.92
N LYS A 2 42.04 24.74 9.59
CA LYS A 2 40.70 24.16 9.86
C LYS A 2 40.40 22.82 9.16
N HIS A 3 40.86 22.62 7.92
CA HIS A 3 40.58 21.38 7.16
C HIS A 3 41.28 20.13 7.72
N LYS A 4 42.51 20.25 8.21
CA LYS A 4 43.26 19.11 8.79
C LYS A 4 42.68 18.67 10.14
N PHE A 5 42.12 19.62 10.91
CA PHE A 5 41.43 19.33 12.16
C PHE A 5 40.11 18.59 11.91
N LEU A 6 39.32 19.03 10.92
CA LEU A 6 38.02 18.44 10.58
C LEU A 6 38.15 17.00 10.03
N VAL A 7 39.20 16.75 9.25
CA VAL A 7 39.54 15.38 8.77
C VAL A 7 40.00 14.50 9.92
N GLY A 8 40.79 15.04 10.87
CA GLY A 8 41.22 14.31 12.07
C GLY A 8 40.04 13.90 12.96
N THR A 9 39.08 14.80 13.20
CA THR A 9 37.87 14.50 13.97
C THR A 9 36.97 13.48 13.27
N ALA A 10 36.84 13.55 11.94
CA ALA A 10 36.08 12.57 11.18
C ALA A 10 36.68 11.16 11.28
N LEU A 11 38.01 11.04 11.17
CA LEU A 11 38.70 9.75 11.32
C LEU A 11 38.55 9.16 12.73
N VAL A 12 38.58 10.00 13.77
CA VAL A 12 38.34 9.57 15.16
C VAL A 12 36.90 9.09 15.35
N LEU A 13 35.90 9.77 14.78
CA LEU A 13 34.50 9.33 14.84
C LEU A 13 34.27 8.01 14.09
N ILE A 14 34.90 7.83 12.93
CA ILE A 14 34.86 6.55 12.19
C ILE A 14 35.50 5.44 13.03
N LEU A 15 36.65 5.68 13.64
CA LEU A 15 37.33 4.73 14.52
C LEU A 15 36.49 4.37 15.75
N ILE A 16 35.86 5.35 16.39
CA ILE A 16 34.93 5.13 17.51
C ILE A 16 33.72 4.31 17.03
N GLY A 17 33.19 4.60 15.84
CA GLY A 17 32.13 3.81 15.20
C GLY A 17 32.55 2.36 14.97
N VAL A 18 33.75 2.12 14.42
CA VAL A 18 34.29 0.78 14.15
C VAL A 18 34.55 0.01 15.45
N VAL A 19 35.08 0.66 16.48
CA VAL A 19 35.29 0.06 17.80
C VAL A 19 33.96 -0.24 18.50
N GLY A 20 32.97 0.66 18.38
CA GLY A 20 31.61 0.43 18.86
C GLY A 20 30.94 -0.75 18.17
N MET A 21 31.09 -0.86 16.84
CA MET A 21 30.64 -2.00 16.05
C MET A 21 31.29 -3.31 16.52
N ALA A 22 32.61 -3.32 16.77
CA ALA A 22 33.30 -4.50 17.28
C ALA A 22 32.86 -4.88 18.71
N TYR A 23 32.67 -3.90 19.60
CA TYR A 23 32.27 -4.13 20.99
C TYR A 23 30.83 -4.67 21.11
N HIS A 24 29.90 -4.16 20.30
CA HIS A 24 28.51 -4.61 20.27
C HIS A 24 28.27 -5.87 19.42
N LYS A 25 29.33 -6.54 18.94
CA LYS A 25 29.24 -7.70 18.02
C LYS A 25 28.34 -7.38 16.81
N PHE A 26 28.56 -6.22 16.19
CA PHE A 26 27.97 -5.89 14.89
C PHE A 26 28.32 -7.02 13.92
N LYS A 27 27.30 -7.71 13.42
CA LYS A 27 27.45 -8.74 12.39
C LYS A 27 26.81 -8.20 11.13
N PHE A 28 27.58 -8.20 10.04
CA PHE A 28 26.98 -8.23 8.71
C PHE A 28 26.28 -9.58 8.61
N GLU A 29 24.95 -9.56 8.62
CA GLU A 29 24.14 -10.76 8.58
C GLU A 29 24.19 -11.32 7.15
N ASP A 30 24.36 -12.64 7.03
CA ASP A 30 24.36 -13.31 5.73
C ASP A 30 23.01 -13.08 5.02
N GLU A 31 23.03 -13.04 3.69
CA GLU A 31 21.82 -12.91 2.87
C GLU A 31 20.81 -13.98 3.29
N TYR A 32 19.55 -13.58 3.54
CA TYR A 32 18.53 -14.54 3.96
C TYR A 32 18.36 -15.64 2.89
N PRO A 33 18.17 -16.90 3.30
CA PRO A 33 17.99 -18.00 2.36
C PRO A 33 16.78 -17.74 1.45
N GLU A 34 16.94 -18.06 0.16
CA GLU A 34 15.82 -18.09 -0.77
C GLU A 34 14.88 -19.24 -0.40
N HIS A 35 13.58 -18.97 -0.37
CA HIS A 35 12.54 -19.95 -0.15
C HIS A 35 11.46 -19.80 -1.20
N LYS A 36 10.96 -20.94 -1.68
CA LYS A 36 9.82 -21.01 -2.59
C LYS A 36 8.88 -22.10 -2.10
N GLN A 37 7.60 -21.77 -1.98
CA GLN A 37 6.58 -22.69 -1.52
C GLN A 37 5.23 -22.38 -2.14
N THR A 38 4.46 -23.43 -2.42
CA THR A 38 3.12 -23.34 -2.99
C THR A 38 2.15 -24.11 -2.10
N TRP A 39 1.00 -23.50 -1.82
CA TRP A 39 -0.12 -24.12 -1.12
C TRP A 39 -1.29 -24.22 -2.09
N ALA A 40 -1.79 -25.43 -2.30
CA ALA A 40 -3.03 -25.62 -3.04
C ALA A 40 -4.19 -25.08 -2.21
N LEU A 41 -5.03 -24.24 -2.82
CA LEU A 41 -6.27 -23.77 -2.25
C LEU A 41 -7.44 -24.58 -2.80
N ASN A 42 -8.43 -24.82 -1.96
CA ASN A 42 -9.75 -25.26 -2.41
C ASN A 42 -10.59 -24.02 -2.75
N PRO A 43 -10.86 -23.71 -4.03
CA PRO A 43 -11.55 -22.47 -4.42
C PRO A 43 -12.99 -22.36 -3.90
N ASP A 44 -13.65 -23.49 -3.65
CA ASP A 44 -15.02 -23.51 -3.12
C ASP A 44 -15.06 -23.18 -1.62
N GLU A 45 -13.95 -23.41 -0.92
CA GLU A 45 -13.84 -23.27 0.53
C GLU A 45 -13.22 -21.94 0.92
N ILE A 46 -12.18 -21.47 0.21
CA ILE A 46 -11.45 -20.24 0.55
C ILE A 46 -12.34 -19.00 0.44
N LYS A 47 -12.43 -18.25 1.53
CA LYS A 47 -13.17 -16.98 1.64
C LYS A 47 -12.28 -15.81 2.03
N LYS A 48 -11.26 -16.05 2.85
CA LYS A 48 -10.42 -15.00 3.45
C LYS A 48 -8.95 -15.28 3.19
N LEU A 49 -8.22 -14.26 2.75
CA LEU A 49 -6.77 -14.30 2.61
C LEU A 49 -6.16 -13.17 3.43
N HIS A 50 -5.35 -13.53 4.43
CA HIS A 50 -4.65 -12.56 5.27
C HIS A 50 -3.14 -12.66 5.06
N ILE A 51 -2.48 -11.53 4.81
CA ILE A 51 -1.03 -11.45 4.61
C ILE A 51 -0.47 -10.41 5.56
N THR A 52 0.45 -10.83 6.42
CA THR A 52 1.21 -9.91 7.28
C THR A 52 2.68 -10.00 6.90
N SER A 53 3.31 -8.87 6.61
CA SER A 53 4.71 -8.82 6.17
C SER A 53 5.46 -7.62 6.73
N ASN A 54 6.73 -7.84 7.11
CA ASN A 54 7.68 -6.75 7.34
C ASN A 54 8.77 -6.68 6.25
N TYR A 55 8.53 -7.35 5.12
CA TYR A 55 9.33 -7.30 3.90
C TYR A 55 8.51 -6.67 2.77
N ASP A 56 9.18 -6.04 1.81
CA ASP A 56 8.50 -5.55 0.60
C ASP A 56 7.85 -6.74 -0.10
N VAL A 57 6.56 -6.65 -0.39
CA VAL A 57 5.79 -7.73 -1.00
C VAL A 57 5.10 -7.27 -2.27
N ASP A 58 5.42 -7.97 -3.36
CA ASP A 58 4.67 -7.88 -4.61
C ASP A 58 3.62 -8.99 -4.61
N ILE A 59 2.34 -8.63 -4.62
CA ILE A 59 1.20 -9.55 -4.58
C ILE A 59 0.46 -9.44 -5.90
N SER A 60 0.40 -10.54 -6.65
CA SER A 60 -0.26 -10.57 -7.96
C SER A 60 -1.33 -11.66 -7.98
N PHE A 61 -2.54 -11.27 -8.40
CA PHE A 61 -3.66 -12.18 -8.61
C PHE A 61 -3.79 -12.54 -10.09
N SER A 62 -4.09 -13.80 -10.36
CA SER A 62 -4.26 -14.32 -11.72
C SER A 62 -5.38 -15.35 -11.78
N SER A 63 -5.96 -15.51 -12.97
CA SER A 63 -6.98 -16.53 -13.21
C SER A 63 -6.34 -17.87 -13.52
N SER A 64 -6.72 -18.93 -12.81
CA SER A 64 -6.28 -20.29 -13.11
C SER A 64 -7.18 -20.95 -14.17
N THR A 65 -6.55 -21.66 -15.12
CA THR A 65 -7.27 -22.31 -16.25
C THR A 65 -7.78 -23.72 -15.91
N GLY A 66 -7.29 -24.32 -14.82
CA GLY A 66 -7.58 -25.71 -14.43
C GLY A 66 -8.63 -25.89 -13.34
N GLY A 67 -9.25 -24.81 -12.85
CA GLY A 67 -10.19 -24.86 -11.72
C GLY A 67 -9.53 -25.06 -10.35
N GLU A 68 -8.21 -25.26 -10.30
CA GLU A 68 -7.44 -25.35 -9.05
C GLU A 68 -7.03 -23.94 -8.59
N GLY A 69 -7.09 -23.68 -7.28
CA GLY A 69 -6.56 -22.47 -6.68
C GLY A 69 -5.20 -22.76 -6.05
N TYR A 70 -4.31 -21.76 -6.00
CA TYR A 70 -3.10 -21.85 -5.20
C TYR A 70 -2.62 -20.48 -4.75
N VAL A 71 -1.81 -20.49 -3.69
CA VAL A 71 -0.94 -19.36 -3.32
C VAL A 71 0.50 -19.84 -3.41
N GLU A 72 1.36 -19.07 -4.06
CA GLU A 72 2.80 -19.30 -4.12
C GLU A 72 3.53 -18.13 -3.49
N PHE A 73 4.46 -18.43 -2.59
CA PHE A 73 5.43 -17.48 -2.07
C PHE A 73 6.82 -17.78 -2.65
N GLN A 74 7.55 -16.74 -3.05
CA GLN A 74 8.98 -16.81 -3.38
C GLN A 74 9.71 -15.58 -2.84
N GLY A 75 10.83 -15.78 -2.14
CA GLY A 75 11.69 -14.67 -1.71
C GLY A 75 12.76 -15.08 -0.71
N ASN A 76 13.65 -14.14 -0.41
CA ASN A 76 14.68 -14.28 0.63
C ASN A 76 14.09 -13.86 1.97
N VAL A 77 13.93 -14.78 2.92
CA VAL A 77 13.31 -14.48 4.22
C VAL A 77 14.02 -15.16 5.37
N HIS A 78 13.86 -14.60 6.57
CA HIS A 78 14.46 -15.12 7.79
C HIS A 78 14.14 -16.63 7.99
N PRO A 79 15.10 -17.49 8.40
CA PRO A 79 14.88 -18.94 8.52
C PRO A 79 13.66 -19.34 9.36
N LYS A 80 13.39 -18.66 10.48
CA LYS A 80 12.16 -18.92 11.27
C LYS A 80 10.86 -18.61 10.51
N VAL A 81 10.88 -17.67 9.55
CA VAL A 81 9.74 -17.44 8.66
C VAL A 81 9.57 -18.65 7.75
N ILE A 82 10.66 -19.17 7.18
CA ILE A 82 10.65 -20.39 6.36
C ILE A 82 10.06 -21.57 7.13
N ASP A 83 10.47 -21.77 8.39
CA ASP A 83 9.96 -22.85 9.22
C ASP A 83 8.44 -22.73 9.41
N ARG A 84 7.93 -21.52 9.72
CA ARG A 84 6.48 -21.27 9.79
C ARG A 84 5.77 -21.52 8.46
N LEU A 85 6.34 -21.05 7.34
CA LEU A 85 5.75 -21.27 6.01
C LEU A 85 5.61 -22.78 5.71
N LYS A 86 6.61 -23.59 6.05
CA LYS A 86 6.57 -25.05 5.86
C LYS A 86 5.47 -25.73 6.68
N GLU A 87 5.12 -25.16 7.83
CA GLU A 87 4.07 -25.67 8.71
C GLU A 87 2.66 -25.21 8.30
N LEU A 88 2.54 -24.17 7.46
CA LEU A 88 1.25 -23.68 6.98
C LEU A 88 0.54 -24.72 6.09
N THR A 89 -0.75 -24.90 6.37
CA THR A 89 -1.67 -25.69 5.54
C THR A 89 -2.85 -24.83 5.16
N ALA A 90 -3.23 -24.87 3.88
CA ALA A 90 -4.37 -24.11 3.36
C ALA A 90 -5.64 -24.96 3.39
N VAL A 91 -6.20 -25.10 4.59
CA VAL A 91 -7.44 -25.86 4.84
C VAL A 91 -8.43 -24.94 5.54
N GLY A 92 -9.69 -24.95 5.11
CA GLY A 92 -10.71 -24.08 5.67
C GLY A 92 -10.94 -22.81 4.85
N PRO A 93 -11.82 -21.94 5.38
CA PRO A 93 -12.24 -20.72 4.69
C PRO A 93 -11.24 -19.56 4.82
N GLU A 94 -10.23 -19.69 5.66
CA GLU A 94 -9.23 -18.64 5.89
C GLU A 94 -7.83 -19.21 5.66
N PHE A 95 -7.03 -18.47 4.90
CA PHE A 95 -5.61 -18.76 4.72
C PHE A 95 -4.79 -17.53 5.10
N SER A 96 -3.82 -17.72 6.00
CA SER A 96 -3.05 -16.64 6.60
C SER A 96 -1.55 -16.87 6.44
N ILE A 97 -0.86 -15.90 5.86
CA ILE A 97 0.60 -15.91 5.65
C ILE A 97 1.23 -14.86 6.55
N ASP A 98 2.09 -15.29 7.48
CA ASP A 98 2.85 -14.40 8.35
C ASP A 98 4.35 -14.42 7.98
N LEU A 99 4.81 -13.35 7.34
CA LEU A 99 6.20 -13.11 6.97
C LEU A 99 6.96 -12.26 8.01
N THR A 100 6.37 -11.97 9.17
CA THR A 100 7.01 -11.15 10.21
C THR A 100 8.23 -11.85 10.80
N PRO A 101 9.47 -11.32 10.67
CA PRO A 101 10.62 -11.92 11.33
C PRO A 101 10.45 -11.87 12.86
N PRO A 102 11.03 -12.83 13.59
CA PRO A 102 11.05 -12.78 15.06
C PRO A 102 11.73 -11.48 15.52
N SER A 103 11.23 -10.88 16.61
CA SER A 103 11.89 -9.73 17.23
C SER A 103 13.28 -10.15 17.74
N THR A 104 14.32 -9.70 17.04
CA THR A 104 15.71 -9.91 17.44
C THR A 104 16.14 -8.76 18.36
N THR A 105 16.79 -9.09 19.48
CA THR A 105 17.36 -8.12 20.43
C THR A 105 18.67 -7.47 19.96
N GLN A 106 19.11 -7.75 18.72
CA GLN A 106 20.27 -7.10 18.10
C GLN A 106 19.85 -5.84 17.37
N PHE A 107 20.22 -4.69 17.92
CA PHE A 107 19.88 -3.35 17.42
C PHE A 107 20.74 -2.87 16.23
N LEU A 108 21.63 -3.72 15.71
CA LEU A 108 22.62 -3.33 14.70
C LEU A 108 23.02 -4.54 13.81
N SER A 109 22.07 -5.12 13.09
CA SER A 109 22.40 -5.84 11.85
C SER A 109 22.00 -4.95 10.66
N VAL A 110 22.96 -4.70 9.78
CA VAL A 110 22.72 -4.00 8.51
C VAL A 110 22.70 -5.08 7.44
N ASN A 111 21.51 -5.38 6.94
CA ASN A 111 21.36 -6.18 5.73
C ASN A 111 21.40 -5.23 4.52
N LEU A 112 22.41 -5.38 3.67
CA LEU A 112 22.66 -4.48 2.54
C LEU A 112 21.70 -4.71 1.35
N LYS A 113 20.88 -5.77 1.41
CA LYS A 113 19.78 -6.03 0.48
C LYS A 113 18.47 -6.07 1.27
N SER A 114 17.53 -5.20 0.92
CA SER A 114 16.16 -5.26 1.45
C SER A 114 15.52 -6.58 1.03
N PRO A 115 15.12 -7.45 1.96
CA PRO A 115 14.46 -8.70 1.61
C PRO A 115 13.15 -8.39 0.89
N LYS A 116 12.90 -9.07 -0.23
CA LYS A 116 11.68 -8.93 -1.03
C LYS A 116 11.00 -10.27 -1.20
N GLY A 117 9.68 -10.26 -1.10
CA GLY A 117 8.82 -11.40 -1.34
C GLY A 117 7.92 -11.16 -2.55
N LYS A 118 7.60 -12.23 -3.25
CA LYS A 118 6.54 -12.27 -4.24
C LYS A 118 5.48 -13.28 -3.80
N ILE A 119 4.22 -12.89 -3.87
CA ILE A 119 3.08 -13.74 -3.60
C ILE A 119 2.23 -13.78 -4.87
N ASN A 120 2.14 -14.95 -5.49
CA ASN A 120 1.24 -15.19 -6.61
C ASN A 120 -0.01 -15.91 -6.09
N VAL A 121 -1.17 -15.31 -6.27
CA VAL A 121 -2.45 -15.93 -5.96
C VAL A 121 -3.13 -16.28 -7.27
N ALA A 122 -3.39 -17.57 -7.49
CA ALA A 122 -4.12 -18.03 -8.66
C ALA A 122 -5.46 -18.61 -8.19
N LEU A 123 -6.55 -18.05 -8.68
CA LEU A 123 -7.91 -18.52 -8.38
C LEU A 123 -8.69 -18.68 -9.70
N PRO A 124 -9.63 -19.62 -9.78
CA PRO A 124 -10.56 -19.67 -10.90
C PRO A 124 -11.30 -18.34 -11.06
N LYS A 125 -11.66 -17.99 -12.30
CA LYS A 125 -12.27 -16.68 -12.62
C LYS A 125 -13.55 -16.36 -11.83
N GLU A 126 -14.30 -17.38 -11.47
CA GLU A 126 -15.58 -17.25 -10.74
C GLU A 126 -15.40 -17.20 -9.22
N THR A 127 -14.16 -17.37 -8.72
CA THR A 127 -13.88 -17.34 -7.28
C THR A 127 -13.67 -15.90 -6.83
N GLU A 128 -14.55 -15.43 -5.96
CA GLU A 128 -14.48 -14.13 -5.31
C GLU A 128 -14.20 -14.34 -3.82
N LEU A 129 -13.13 -13.70 -3.31
CA LEU A 129 -12.86 -13.68 -1.88
C LEU A 129 -13.90 -12.81 -1.17
N GLU A 130 -14.24 -13.16 0.06
CA GLU A 130 -15.02 -12.29 0.93
C GLU A 130 -14.13 -11.18 1.50
N ASP A 131 -12.94 -11.54 1.99
CA ASP A 131 -12.01 -10.60 2.58
C ASP A 131 -10.56 -10.86 2.14
N LEU A 132 -9.86 -9.80 1.75
CA LEU A 132 -8.42 -9.76 1.55
C LEU A 132 -7.83 -8.72 2.50
N ALA A 133 -7.01 -9.15 3.46
CA ALA A 133 -6.35 -8.25 4.39
C ALA A 133 -4.83 -8.31 4.22
N ILE A 134 -4.19 -7.16 4.05
CA ILE A 134 -2.74 -7.06 3.90
C ILE A 134 -2.22 -6.03 4.91
N SER A 135 -1.24 -6.42 5.72
CA SER A 135 -0.68 -5.55 6.75
C SER A 135 0.84 -5.56 6.73
N THR A 136 1.45 -4.38 6.78
CA THR A 136 2.90 -4.23 6.98
C THR A 136 3.22 -3.19 8.04
N MET A 137 4.44 -3.23 8.56
CA MET A 137 4.94 -2.14 9.39
C MET A 137 5.59 -1.06 8.52
N SER A 138 6.67 -1.38 7.82
CA SER A 138 7.48 -0.37 7.11
C SER A 138 7.80 -0.75 5.67
N ALA A 139 7.17 -1.79 5.16
CA ALA A 139 7.45 -2.35 3.86
C ALA A 139 6.39 -1.95 2.84
N ASP A 140 6.84 -1.74 1.61
CA ASP A 140 5.94 -1.40 0.52
C ASP A 140 5.05 -2.59 0.13
N ILE A 141 3.81 -2.28 -0.22
CA ILE A 141 2.81 -3.25 -0.66
C ILE A 141 2.52 -2.95 -2.13
N LYS A 142 2.70 -3.94 -3.00
CA LYS A 142 2.16 -3.87 -4.36
C LYS A 142 1.08 -4.91 -4.52
N LEU A 143 -0.11 -4.50 -4.92
CA LEU A 143 -1.23 -5.39 -5.17
C LEU A 143 -1.75 -5.21 -6.59
N GLU A 144 -1.74 -6.28 -7.36
CA GLU A 144 -2.18 -6.30 -8.75
C GLU A 144 -3.28 -7.33 -8.99
N GLY A 145 -4.35 -6.95 -9.67
CA GLY A 145 -5.33 -7.88 -10.23
C GLY A 145 -6.32 -8.49 -9.23
N ALA A 146 -6.36 -8.00 -7.99
CA ALA A 146 -7.16 -8.64 -6.94
C ALA A 146 -8.67 -8.41 -7.14
N THR A 147 -9.45 -9.45 -6.85
CA THR A 147 -10.92 -9.41 -6.79
C THR A 147 -11.41 -9.99 -5.46
N SER A 148 -12.13 -9.18 -4.68
CA SER A 148 -12.64 -9.54 -3.35
C SER A 148 -13.81 -8.63 -2.97
N ASN A 149 -14.74 -9.05 -2.11
CA ASN A 149 -15.78 -8.15 -1.61
C ASN A 149 -15.16 -7.00 -0.81
N ASN A 150 -14.31 -7.31 0.16
CA ASN A 150 -13.56 -6.33 0.94
C ASN A 150 -12.06 -6.52 0.73
N ILE A 151 -11.35 -5.40 0.60
CA ILE A 151 -9.89 -5.34 0.63
C ILE A 151 -9.50 -4.31 1.71
N ASP A 152 -8.75 -4.74 2.72
CA ASP A 152 -8.17 -3.86 3.76
C ASP A 152 -6.65 -3.94 3.68
N ILE A 153 -6.00 -2.80 3.44
CA ILE A 153 -4.54 -2.70 3.33
C ILE A 153 -4.06 -1.65 4.32
N SER A 154 -3.18 -2.05 5.22
CA SER A 154 -2.60 -1.16 6.23
C SER A 154 -1.07 -1.22 6.23
N SER A 155 -0.44 -0.05 6.34
CA SER A 155 0.99 0.09 6.64
C SER A 155 1.23 1.16 7.69
N LEU A 156 2.31 1.07 8.47
CA LEU A 156 2.72 2.20 9.31
C LEU A 156 3.57 3.19 8.49
N SER A 157 4.43 2.74 7.60
CA SER A 157 5.34 3.65 6.87
C SER A 157 5.66 3.24 5.44
N GLY A 158 5.21 2.07 4.99
CA GLY A 158 5.37 1.65 3.60
C GLY A 158 4.34 2.31 2.70
N SER A 159 4.70 2.46 1.43
CA SER A 159 3.80 2.93 0.39
C SER A 159 2.94 1.78 -0.14
N ILE A 160 1.73 2.11 -0.59
CA ILE A 160 0.74 1.17 -1.09
C ILE A 160 0.54 1.45 -2.58
N TYR A 161 0.84 0.46 -3.41
CA TYR A 161 0.71 0.53 -4.87
C TYR A 161 -0.35 -0.45 -5.34
N LEU A 162 -1.38 0.04 -6.03
CA LEU A 162 -2.53 -0.75 -6.44
C LEU A 162 -2.73 -0.67 -7.94
N THR A 163 -3.01 -1.79 -8.59
CA THR A 163 -3.31 -1.81 -10.03
C THR A 163 -4.38 -2.84 -10.36
N ASN A 164 -5.37 -2.44 -11.15
CA ASN A 164 -6.43 -3.31 -11.65
C ASN A 164 -7.15 -4.07 -10.51
N LEU A 165 -7.81 -3.33 -9.63
CA LEU A 165 -8.52 -3.90 -8.49
C LEU A 165 -10.03 -3.87 -8.69
N LYS A 166 -10.71 -4.91 -8.21
CA LYS A 166 -12.17 -4.96 -8.15
C LYS A 166 -12.62 -5.37 -6.76
N ALA A 167 -13.38 -4.50 -6.10
CA ALA A 167 -13.98 -4.80 -4.81
C ALA A 167 -15.32 -4.09 -4.61
N THR A 168 -16.07 -4.53 -3.59
CA THR A 168 -17.20 -3.73 -3.09
C THR A 168 -16.70 -2.59 -2.21
N GLY A 169 -15.77 -2.90 -1.29
CA GLY A 169 -15.11 -1.95 -0.40
C GLY A 169 -13.60 -2.10 -0.43
N LEU A 170 -12.90 -0.97 -0.48
CA LEU A 170 -11.44 -0.87 -0.43
C LEU A 170 -11.07 0.12 0.68
N LYS A 171 -10.36 -0.37 1.69
CA LYS A 171 -9.87 0.44 2.81
C LYS A 171 -8.34 0.45 2.79
N LEU A 172 -7.77 1.64 2.74
CA LEU A 172 -6.33 1.88 2.63
C LEU A 172 -5.89 2.80 3.75
N ASP A 173 -4.97 2.35 4.58
CA ASP A 173 -4.44 3.16 5.67
C ASP A 173 -2.92 3.11 5.66
N THR A 174 -2.27 4.27 5.62
CA THR A 174 -0.85 4.40 5.92
C THR A 174 -0.62 5.61 6.82
N HIS A 175 0.48 5.67 7.57
CA HIS A 175 0.77 6.87 8.35
C HIS A 175 1.75 7.78 7.58
N SER A 176 2.77 7.22 6.95
CA SER A 176 3.81 8.02 6.29
C SER A 176 4.17 7.60 4.88
N GLY A 177 3.58 6.52 4.35
CA GLY A 177 3.75 6.13 2.96
C GLY A 177 2.74 6.81 2.04
N ASP A 178 2.97 6.69 0.74
CA ASP A 178 2.06 7.17 -0.29
C ASP A 178 1.06 6.08 -0.67
N ILE A 179 -0.12 6.49 -1.11
CA ILE A 179 -1.13 5.60 -1.67
C ILE A 179 -1.27 5.92 -3.15
N ILE A 180 -0.80 5.02 -4.00
CA ILE A 180 -0.80 5.19 -5.46
C ILE A 180 -1.62 4.07 -6.09
N GLY A 181 -2.63 4.42 -6.88
CA GLY A 181 -3.57 3.45 -7.45
C GLY A 181 -3.95 3.75 -8.89
N ASP A 182 -4.11 2.70 -9.69
CA ASP A 182 -4.62 2.77 -11.07
C ASP A 182 -5.64 1.66 -11.38
N ASP A 183 -6.67 2.01 -12.15
CA ASP A 183 -7.81 1.15 -12.51
C ASP A 183 -8.45 0.43 -11.31
N ILE A 184 -9.05 1.19 -10.40
CA ILE A 184 -9.72 0.66 -9.20
C ILE A 184 -11.24 0.76 -9.34
N ARG A 185 -11.92 -0.38 -9.23
CA ARG A 185 -13.38 -0.51 -9.24
C ARG A 185 -13.87 -0.88 -7.85
N SER A 186 -14.15 0.13 -7.01
CA SER A 186 -14.56 -0.07 -5.61
C SER A 186 -15.10 1.22 -4.98
N SER A 187 -15.86 1.09 -3.87
CA SER A 187 -15.97 2.18 -2.91
C SER A 187 -14.66 2.28 -2.11
N VAL A 188 -13.95 3.41 -2.23
CA VAL A 188 -12.63 3.62 -1.64
C VAL A 188 -12.73 4.47 -0.38
N GLN A 189 -12.08 4.02 0.68
CA GLN A 189 -11.73 4.82 1.85
C GLN A 189 -10.21 4.78 2.00
N ALA A 190 -9.55 5.92 1.88
CA ALA A 190 -8.09 6.01 1.98
C ALA A 190 -7.68 7.08 2.98
N SER A 191 -6.72 6.77 3.84
CA SER A 191 -6.15 7.74 4.78
C SER A 191 -4.61 7.69 4.85
N SER A 192 -3.99 8.86 4.92
CA SER A 192 -2.56 9.03 5.22
C SER A 192 -2.33 10.16 6.23
N LEU A 193 -1.30 10.10 7.08
CA LEU A 193 -0.95 11.29 7.88
C LEU A 193 -0.07 12.24 7.06
N SER A 194 0.96 11.73 6.38
CA SER A 194 1.96 12.58 5.73
C SER A 194 2.34 12.17 4.31
N GLY A 195 1.65 11.20 3.74
CA GLY A 195 1.88 10.76 2.36
C GLY A 195 0.86 11.34 1.39
N GLU A 196 1.20 11.24 0.12
CA GLU A 196 0.34 11.61 -1.01
C GLU A 196 -0.69 10.51 -1.29
N ILE A 197 -1.86 10.91 -1.81
CA ILE A 197 -2.87 9.98 -2.32
C ILE A 197 -3.09 10.29 -3.79
N ASP A 198 -2.60 9.44 -4.69
CA ASP A 198 -2.77 9.53 -6.14
C ASP A 198 -3.58 8.34 -6.66
N LEU A 199 -4.84 8.57 -7.03
CA LEU A 199 -5.78 7.54 -7.46
C LEU A 199 -6.31 7.83 -8.87
N LYS A 200 -5.87 7.06 -9.86
CA LYS A 200 -6.25 7.21 -11.27
C LYS A 200 -7.29 6.16 -11.69
N GLN A 201 -8.16 6.56 -12.61
CA GLN A 201 -9.20 5.72 -13.22
C GLN A 201 -10.14 5.02 -12.21
N ILE A 202 -10.64 5.78 -11.23
CA ILE A 202 -11.54 5.25 -10.20
C ILE A 202 -12.97 5.09 -10.71
N GLU A 203 -13.54 3.91 -10.50
CA GLU A 203 -14.94 3.56 -10.76
C GLU A 203 -15.62 3.18 -9.43
N GLY A 204 -16.31 4.13 -8.82
CA GLY A 204 -16.93 3.98 -7.49
C GLY A 204 -16.74 5.23 -6.63
N THR A 205 -17.37 5.27 -5.47
CA THR A 205 -17.24 6.42 -4.54
C THR A 205 -15.86 6.45 -3.90
N ALA A 206 -15.34 7.64 -3.58
CA ALA A 206 -14.06 7.78 -2.88
C ALA A 206 -14.18 8.76 -1.70
N ASN A 207 -13.67 8.35 -0.54
CA ASN A 207 -13.42 9.22 0.60
C ASN A 207 -11.92 9.17 0.94
N LEU A 208 -11.22 10.28 0.71
CA LEU A 208 -9.77 10.39 0.80
C LEU A 208 -9.41 11.47 1.83
N GLU A 209 -8.56 11.11 2.78
CA GLU A 209 -8.15 12.01 3.86
C GLU A 209 -6.63 11.99 4.03
N THR A 210 -5.99 13.15 4.01
CA THR A 210 -4.58 13.30 4.44
C THR A 210 -4.39 14.50 5.35
N TYR A 211 -3.30 14.56 6.13
CA TYR A 211 -3.02 15.70 7.00
C TYR A 211 -1.96 16.62 6.40
N SER A 212 -0.89 16.05 5.85
CA SER A 212 0.22 16.79 5.23
C SER A 212 0.69 16.12 3.95
N GLY A 213 -0.20 16.06 2.97
CA GLY A 213 0.06 15.49 1.66
C GLY A 213 -0.95 16.00 0.64
N ASP A 214 -0.62 15.82 -0.62
CA ASP A 214 -1.48 16.19 -1.75
C ASP A 214 -2.42 15.04 -2.09
N VAL A 215 -3.58 15.38 -2.67
CA VAL A 215 -4.58 14.41 -3.11
C VAL A 215 -4.85 14.63 -4.59
N GLU A 216 -4.50 13.66 -5.43
CA GLU A 216 -4.84 13.62 -6.85
C GLU A 216 -5.83 12.47 -7.10
N ILE A 217 -6.95 12.77 -7.75
CA ILE A 217 -7.93 11.75 -8.13
C ILE A 217 -8.47 11.94 -9.55
N GLY A 218 -8.44 10.89 -10.35
CA GLY A 218 -9.05 10.81 -11.67
C GLY A 218 -10.18 9.79 -11.73
N GLN A 219 -11.39 10.22 -12.13
CA GLN A 219 -12.53 9.32 -12.30
C GLN A 219 -12.52 8.64 -13.67
N ARG A 220 -12.95 7.38 -13.68
CA ARG A 220 -13.29 6.60 -14.88
C ARG A 220 -14.80 6.54 -15.13
N ALA A 221 -15.60 6.74 -14.08
CA ALA A 221 -17.05 6.76 -14.14
C ALA A 221 -17.62 7.75 -13.12
N VAL A 222 -18.82 8.27 -13.40
CA VAL A 222 -19.51 9.22 -12.51
C VAL A 222 -19.80 8.60 -11.15
N SER A 223 -19.24 9.22 -10.10
CA SER A 223 -19.49 8.89 -8.70
C SER A 223 -19.31 10.13 -7.81
N SER A 224 -19.68 10.01 -6.53
CA SER A 224 -19.37 11.05 -5.54
C SER A 224 -17.95 10.86 -4.98
N ILE A 225 -17.24 11.97 -4.81
CA ILE A 225 -15.89 12.02 -4.22
C ILE A 225 -15.90 12.98 -3.04
N THR A 226 -15.20 12.62 -1.97
CA THR A 226 -14.79 13.54 -0.91
C THR A 226 -13.28 13.42 -0.76
N ALA A 227 -12.56 14.51 -0.96
CA ALA A 227 -11.12 14.62 -0.77
C ALA A 227 -10.85 15.73 0.25
N THR A 228 -10.15 15.40 1.33
CA THR A 228 -9.82 16.35 2.40
C THR A 228 -8.34 16.29 2.74
N THR A 229 -7.69 17.45 2.78
CA THR A 229 -6.35 17.61 3.35
C THR A 229 -6.30 18.77 4.33
N ILE A 230 -5.30 18.82 5.22
CA ILE A 230 -5.08 20.01 6.07
C ILE A 230 -4.01 20.90 5.46
N SER A 231 -2.87 20.31 5.08
CA SER A 231 -1.80 21.01 4.38
C SER A 231 -1.44 20.22 3.13
N GLY A 232 -1.84 20.74 1.98
CA GLY A 232 -1.65 20.10 0.69
C GLY A 232 -2.69 20.56 -0.32
N ASP A 233 -2.39 20.28 -1.57
CA ASP A 233 -3.23 20.61 -2.70
C ASP A 233 -4.19 19.45 -3.01
N VAL A 234 -5.35 19.79 -3.57
CA VAL A 234 -6.35 18.81 -4.01
C VAL A 234 -6.61 19.00 -5.49
N GLU A 235 -6.24 18.01 -6.30
CA GLU A 235 -6.51 17.96 -7.74
C GLU A 235 -7.50 16.84 -8.07
N ILE A 236 -8.60 17.20 -8.73
CA ILE A 236 -9.63 16.24 -9.15
C ILE A 236 -9.86 16.37 -10.65
N THR A 237 -9.80 15.24 -11.36
CA THR A 237 -10.25 15.10 -12.75
C THR A 237 -11.55 14.29 -12.78
N PRO A 238 -12.72 14.94 -12.89
CA PRO A 238 -14.00 14.24 -12.94
C PRO A 238 -14.19 13.45 -14.24
N ASP A 239 -15.12 12.50 -14.22
CA ASP A 239 -15.59 11.84 -15.43
C ASP A 239 -16.25 12.89 -16.37
N PRO A 240 -16.06 12.83 -17.71
CA PRO A 240 -16.68 13.78 -18.64
C PRO A 240 -18.21 13.85 -18.56
N GLY A 241 -18.86 12.79 -18.08
CA GLY A 241 -20.30 12.72 -17.85
C GLY A 241 -20.75 13.29 -16.50
N PHE A 242 -19.85 13.80 -15.67
CA PHE A 242 -20.20 14.35 -14.36
C PHE A 242 -21.07 15.62 -14.51
N ASN A 243 -22.30 15.55 -14.01
CA ASN A 243 -23.29 16.63 -14.06
C ASN A 243 -23.84 17.02 -12.68
N GLY A 244 -23.05 16.81 -11.63
CA GLY A 244 -23.43 17.00 -10.23
C GLY A 244 -23.05 18.37 -9.65
N PHE A 245 -22.74 18.36 -8.35
CA PHE A 245 -22.32 19.53 -7.57
C PHE A 245 -20.81 19.52 -7.30
N TYR A 246 -20.18 20.68 -7.39
CA TYR A 246 -18.83 20.90 -6.87
C TYR A 246 -18.94 21.69 -5.56
N GLU A 247 -18.40 21.14 -4.48
CA GLU A 247 -18.36 21.78 -3.17
C GLU A 247 -16.90 21.90 -2.73
N THR A 248 -16.39 23.11 -2.57
CA THR A 248 -14.98 23.31 -2.27
C THR A 248 -14.77 24.31 -1.14
N LYS A 249 -13.76 24.06 -0.31
CA LYS A 249 -13.38 24.98 0.76
C LYS A 249 -11.87 24.98 0.99
N THR A 250 -11.25 26.15 0.88
CA THR A 250 -9.89 26.41 1.37
C THR A 250 -9.89 27.60 2.34
N LEU A 251 -9.04 27.58 3.37
CA LEU A 251 -8.81 28.78 4.19
C LEU A 251 -7.69 29.63 3.61
N SER A 252 -6.61 29.00 3.15
CA SER A 252 -5.43 29.66 2.60
C SER A 252 -4.99 28.94 1.32
N GLY A 253 -5.19 29.58 0.19
CA GLY A 253 -4.92 29.06 -1.14
C GLY A 253 -5.93 29.56 -2.14
N SER A 254 -5.90 29.00 -3.35
CA SER A 254 -6.77 29.34 -4.46
C SER A 254 -7.73 28.19 -4.77
N VAL A 255 -8.89 28.51 -5.33
CA VAL A 255 -9.85 27.51 -5.81
C VAL A 255 -10.10 27.76 -7.29
N ASN A 256 -9.80 26.77 -8.12
CA ASN A 256 -10.05 26.77 -9.56
C ASN A 256 -11.00 25.62 -9.91
N ILE A 257 -12.28 25.91 -10.13
CA ILE A 257 -13.28 24.89 -10.46
C ILE A 257 -14.20 25.36 -11.60
N PRO A 258 -14.72 24.45 -12.43
CA PRO A 258 -15.77 24.78 -13.40
C PRO A 258 -17.10 25.07 -12.70
N GLU A 259 -18.04 25.64 -13.44
CA GLU A 259 -19.41 25.80 -12.96
C GLU A 259 -20.06 24.43 -12.73
N SER A 260 -20.71 24.25 -11.57
CA SER A 260 -21.44 23.01 -11.28
C SER A 260 -22.65 22.86 -12.19
N PRO A 261 -22.84 21.72 -12.88
CA PRO A 261 -24.02 21.50 -13.73
C PRO A 261 -25.33 21.37 -12.94
N LYS A 262 -25.31 20.78 -11.73
CA LYS A 262 -26.46 20.66 -10.81
C LYS A 262 -27.67 19.91 -11.40
N GLU A 263 -27.42 18.92 -12.25
CA GLU A 263 -28.45 18.10 -12.90
C GLU A 263 -28.61 16.71 -12.25
N SER A 264 -27.59 16.24 -11.53
CA SER A 264 -27.65 15.00 -10.75
C SER A 264 -27.41 15.23 -9.26
N LYS A 265 -27.53 14.15 -8.46
CA LYS A 265 -27.30 14.16 -7.01
C LYS A 265 -25.85 13.87 -6.62
N HIS A 266 -24.96 13.63 -7.57
CA HIS A 266 -23.56 13.36 -7.28
C HIS A 266 -22.85 14.63 -6.83
N THR A 267 -21.92 14.49 -5.90
CA THR A 267 -21.15 15.61 -5.36
C THR A 267 -19.67 15.26 -5.38
N ILE A 268 -18.86 16.18 -5.88
CA ILE A 268 -17.42 16.19 -5.71
C ILE A 268 -17.11 17.26 -4.69
N LYS A 269 -16.64 16.83 -3.52
CA LYS A 269 -16.27 17.68 -2.40
C LYS A 269 -14.76 17.68 -2.22
N ALA A 270 -14.15 18.87 -2.19
CA ALA A 270 -12.72 19.05 -1.99
C ALA A 270 -12.45 20.12 -0.93
N ASP A 271 -11.86 19.72 0.19
CA ASP A 271 -11.55 20.63 1.30
C ASP A 271 -10.05 20.62 1.61
N THR A 272 -9.44 21.80 1.75
CA THR A 272 -8.09 21.98 2.32
C THR A 272 -8.08 23.10 3.36
N TYR A 273 -7.15 23.09 4.30
CA TYR A 273 -6.95 24.25 5.18
C TYR A 273 -5.89 25.19 4.59
N SER A 274 -4.77 24.63 4.14
CA SER A 274 -3.67 25.35 3.50
C SER A 274 -3.25 24.62 2.23
N GLY A 275 -3.65 25.12 1.08
CA GLY A 275 -3.37 24.56 -0.23
C GLY A 275 -4.38 25.04 -1.27
N ASP A 276 -4.05 24.77 -2.51
CA ASP A 276 -4.87 25.06 -3.68
C ASP A 276 -5.83 23.89 -3.97
N ILE A 277 -7.00 24.20 -4.53
CA ILE A 277 -7.95 23.21 -5.01
C ILE A 277 -8.14 23.44 -6.50
N ASP A 278 -7.88 22.42 -7.32
CA ASP A 278 -8.14 22.45 -8.76
C ASP A 278 -9.05 21.29 -9.17
N ILE A 279 -10.13 21.60 -9.89
CA ILE A 279 -10.97 20.59 -10.55
C ILE A 279 -10.85 20.82 -12.05
N LYS A 280 -10.15 19.92 -12.75
CA LYS A 280 -9.89 20.04 -14.19
C LYS A 280 -10.79 19.11 -14.97
N LEU A 281 -11.50 19.66 -15.94
CA LEU A 281 -12.23 18.84 -16.90
C LEU A 281 -11.23 18.17 -17.86
N PRO A 282 -11.39 16.87 -18.17
CA PRO A 282 -10.52 16.14 -19.09
C PRO A 282 -10.59 16.65 -20.53
#